data_AF-A0A7W0UTT9-F1
#
_entry.id   AF-A0A7W0UTT9-F1
#
_cell.length_a   1.000
_cell.length_b   1.000
_cell.length_c   1.000
_cell.angle_alpha   90.00
_cell.angle_beta   90.00
_cell.angle_gamma   90.00
#
_symmetry.space_group_name_H-M   'P 1'
#
loop_
_entity.id
_entity.type
_entity.pdbx_description
1 polymer ?
#
loop_
_entity_poly.entity_id
_entity_poly.type
_entity_poly.pdbx_seq_one_letter_code
_entity_poly.pdbx_strand_id
1 'polypeptide(L)'
;ADSPGLEVAYRFHERTVWPIELGALIAVVYAAVLFVRERAQRAALVLLGAGLGWLALVAIMTELGYAGNQRYLIVTTAAICVLGGVGFGRIFKGLRISVTRLTHRPTAGLAAASAVFGLGLLALTPVIKDKVDNTEVTAEKLEYEASLWGNLPEAIEKAGGRDRLLRCGSVYSGPFQTQMVAYELGVHGVEVAALVPTVPPGLAFQTHTVRDGPLVTDVTDDRFRPVATNSRWRVLTAPRSDATGRECPAAGPDAPRVAPRAMTPKLVSSR
;
A
#
# COMPACT_ATOMS: atom_id res chain seq x y z
N ALA A 1 -20.18 -8.68 -3.24
CA ALA A 1 -19.87 -9.61 -4.35
C ALA A 1 -20.30 -11.02 -3.98
N ASP A 2 -20.85 -11.81 -4.91
CA ASP A 2 -21.38 -13.15 -4.59
C ASP A 2 -20.28 -14.17 -4.18
N SER A 3 -19.00 -13.84 -4.44
CA SER A 3 -17.83 -14.50 -3.84
C SER A 3 -16.70 -13.48 -3.62
N PRO A 4 -16.43 -13.06 -2.37
CA PRO A 4 -15.29 -12.23 -2.00
C PRO A 4 -13.93 -12.82 -2.44
N GLY A 5 -13.79 -14.14 -2.50
CA GLY A 5 -12.58 -14.81 -2.96
C GLY A 5 -12.32 -14.65 -4.46
N LEU A 6 -13.37 -14.71 -5.29
CA LEU A 6 -13.25 -14.44 -6.73
C LEU A 6 -12.86 -12.99 -7.01
N GLU A 7 -13.36 -12.05 -6.22
CA GLU A 7 -13.00 -10.62 -6.30
C GLU A 7 -11.50 -10.40 -6.07
N VAL A 8 -10.88 -11.17 -5.16
CA VAL A 8 -9.42 -11.13 -4.95
C VAL A 8 -8.65 -11.55 -6.21
N ALA A 9 -9.11 -12.62 -6.88
CA ALA A 9 -8.49 -13.09 -8.12
C ALA A 9 -8.69 -12.11 -9.28
N TYR A 10 -9.87 -11.50 -9.38
CA TYR A 10 -10.16 -10.46 -10.38
C TYR A 10 -9.24 -9.25 -10.20
N ARG A 11 -9.13 -8.74 -8.97
CA ARG A 11 -8.23 -7.62 -8.62
C ARG A 11 -6.76 -7.95 -8.86
N PHE A 12 -6.38 -9.23 -8.73
CA PHE A 12 -5.03 -9.67 -9.06
C PHE A 12 -4.78 -9.47 -10.56
N HIS A 13 -5.67 -9.98 -11.42
CA HIS A 13 -5.55 -9.91 -12.87
C HIS A 13 -5.55 -8.48 -13.40
N GLU A 14 -6.39 -7.59 -12.86
CA GLU A 14 -6.40 -6.17 -13.26
C GLU A 14 -5.08 -5.44 -12.95
N ARG A 15 -4.26 -5.97 -12.04
CA ARG A 15 -3.02 -5.33 -11.58
C ARG A 15 -1.78 -5.92 -12.22
N THR A 16 -1.83 -7.18 -12.66
CA THR A 16 -0.78 -7.78 -13.48
C THR A 16 -0.86 -7.27 -14.90
N VAL A 17 0.30 -7.11 -15.54
CA VAL A 17 0.35 -6.70 -16.95
C VAL A 17 0.30 -7.97 -17.79
N TRP A 18 -0.61 -8.03 -18.77
CA TRP A 18 -0.84 -9.21 -19.62
C TRP A 18 0.44 -9.84 -20.23
N PRO A 19 1.53 -9.12 -20.58
CA PRO A 19 2.74 -9.75 -21.09
C PRO A 19 3.44 -10.61 -20.04
N ILE A 20 3.38 -10.22 -18.76
CA ILE A 20 3.97 -10.98 -17.66
C ILE A 20 3.20 -12.29 -17.48
N GLU A 21 1.88 -12.24 -17.53
CA GLU A 21 1.02 -13.43 -17.45
C GLU A 21 1.28 -14.38 -18.62
N LEU A 22 1.40 -13.85 -19.84
CA LEU A 22 1.74 -14.63 -21.02
C LEU A 22 3.11 -15.29 -20.89
N GLY A 23 4.12 -14.55 -20.44
CA GLY A 23 5.44 -15.10 -20.16
C GLY A 23 5.38 -16.22 -19.12
N ALA A 24 4.60 -16.03 -18.04
CA ALA A 24 4.46 -17.02 -16.98
C ALA A 24 3.79 -18.29 -17.51
N LEU A 25 2.72 -18.15 -18.31
CA LEU A 25 2.05 -19.27 -18.97
C LEU A 25 3.02 -20.07 -19.84
N ILE A 26 3.83 -19.40 -20.66
CA ILE A 26 4.84 -20.04 -21.51
C ILE A 26 5.88 -20.79 -20.65
N ALA A 27 6.34 -20.18 -19.55
CA ALA A 27 7.28 -20.82 -18.64
C ALA A 27 6.71 -22.10 -18.02
N VAL A 28 5.43 -22.06 -17.60
CA VAL A 28 4.73 -23.17 -16.97
C VAL A 28 4.49 -24.29 -17.97
N VAL A 29 3.97 -24.00 -19.16
CA VAL A 29 3.74 -25.01 -20.21
C VAL A 29 5.05 -25.70 -20.58
N TYR A 30 6.13 -24.93 -20.78
CA TYR A 30 7.44 -25.50 -21.08
C TYR A 30 7.97 -26.36 -19.93
N ALA A 31 7.86 -25.88 -18.69
CA ALA A 31 8.27 -26.63 -17.52
C ALA A 31 7.47 -27.92 -17.34
N ALA A 32 6.15 -27.90 -17.58
CA ALA A 32 5.29 -29.07 -17.51
C ALA A 32 5.67 -30.12 -18.57
N VAL A 33 5.89 -29.70 -19.83
CA VAL A 33 6.31 -30.61 -20.90
C VAL A 33 7.66 -31.27 -20.58
N LEU A 34 8.65 -30.48 -20.14
CA LEU A 34 9.96 -31.03 -19.75
C LEU A 34 9.89 -31.87 -18.48
N PHE A 35 9.02 -31.54 -17.54
CA PHE A 35 8.83 -32.36 -16.35
C PHE A 35 8.22 -33.72 -16.72
N VAL A 36 7.22 -33.76 -17.61
CA VAL A 36 6.62 -35.02 -18.06
C VAL A 36 7.62 -35.87 -18.84
N ARG A 37 8.42 -35.27 -19.72
CA ARG A 37 9.38 -35.99 -20.57
C ARG A 37 10.68 -36.38 -19.87
N GLU A 38 11.24 -35.47 -19.08
CA GLU A 38 12.62 -35.56 -18.58
C GLU A 38 12.71 -35.42 -17.05
N ARG A 39 11.57 -35.24 -16.36
CA ARG A 39 11.50 -34.96 -14.91
C ARG A 39 12.32 -33.73 -14.47
N ALA A 40 12.61 -32.83 -15.41
CA ALA A 40 13.36 -31.59 -15.21
C ALA A 40 12.43 -30.42 -14.81
N GLN A 41 13.02 -29.26 -14.47
CA GLN A 41 12.30 -27.99 -14.23
C GLN A 41 11.31 -27.96 -13.05
N ARG A 42 11.48 -28.86 -12.07
CA ARG A 42 10.66 -28.91 -10.85
C ARG A 42 10.53 -27.56 -10.14
N ALA A 43 11.61 -26.77 -10.11
CA ALA A 43 11.63 -25.47 -9.45
C ALA A 43 10.56 -24.50 -10.00
N ALA A 44 10.32 -24.47 -11.32
CA ALA A 44 9.30 -23.59 -11.90
C ALA A 44 7.88 -24.03 -11.52
N LEU A 45 7.62 -25.35 -11.49
CA LEU A 45 6.33 -25.89 -11.07
C LEU A 45 6.09 -25.71 -9.56
N VAL A 46 7.13 -25.88 -8.74
CA VAL A 46 7.07 -25.60 -7.30
C VAL A 46 6.80 -24.12 -7.06
N LEU A 47 7.46 -23.22 -7.79
CA LEU A 47 7.23 -21.78 -7.66
C LEU A 47 5.80 -21.40 -8.07
N LEU A 48 5.28 -21.97 -9.16
CA LEU A 48 3.88 -21.80 -9.54
C LEU A 48 2.94 -22.32 -8.44
N GLY A 49 3.17 -23.54 -7.95
CA GLY A 49 2.36 -24.15 -6.90
C GLY A 49 2.36 -23.33 -5.62
N ALA A 50 3.52 -22.78 -5.22
CA ALA A 50 3.64 -21.90 -4.07
C ALA A 50 2.88 -20.58 -4.29
N GLY A 51 3.00 -19.95 -5.47
CA GLY A 51 2.28 -18.72 -5.80
C GLY A 51 0.76 -18.89 -5.84
N LEU A 52 0.27 -19.98 -6.44
CA LEU A 52 -1.15 -20.32 -6.50
C LEU A 52 -1.69 -20.77 -5.13
N GLY A 53 -0.90 -21.54 -4.37
CA GLY A 53 -1.24 -21.93 -3.01
C GLY A 53 -1.39 -20.73 -2.09
N TRP A 54 -0.50 -19.74 -2.23
CA TRP A 54 -0.61 -18.47 -1.51
C TRP A 54 -1.86 -17.67 -1.90
N LEU A 55 -2.16 -17.57 -3.20
CA LEU A 55 -3.38 -16.92 -3.69
C LEU A 55 -4.63 -17.60 -3.12
N ALA A 56 -4.68 -18.93 -3.17
CA ALA A 56 -5.78 -19.71 -2.63
C ALA A 56 -5.94 -19.51 -1.11
N LEU A 57 -4.84 -19.48 -0.36
CA LEU A 57 -4.86 -19.18 1.06
C LEU A 57 -5.48 -17.81 1.35
N VAL A 58 -5.04 -16.76 0.64
CA VAL A 58 -5.59 -15.41 0.81
C VAL A 58 -7.08 -15.37 0.43
N ALA A 59 -7.47 -16.03 -0.65
CA ALA A 59 -8.87 -16.12 -1.06
C ALA A 59 -9.73 -16.83 0.00
N ILE A 60 -9.27 -17.95 0.55
CA ILE A 60 -9.95 -18.69 1.63
C ILE A 60 -10.07 -17.81 2.88
N MET A 61 -9.00 -17.15 3.31
CA MET A 61 -9.06 -16.22 4.45
C MET A 61 -10.07 -15.10 4.20
N THR A 62 -10.16 -14.60 2.97
CA THR A 62 -11.13 -13.55 2.60
C THR A 62 -12.58 -14.06 2.69
N GLU A 63 -12.85 -15.27 2.20
CA GLU A 63 -14.16 -15.93 2.35
C GLU A 63 -14.51 -16.18 3.83
N LEU A 64 -13.53 -16.44 4.69
CA LEU A 64 -13.70 -16.57 6.14
C LEU A 64 -13.87 -15.23 6.89
N GLY A 65 -13.95 -14.11 6.17
CA GLY A 65 -14.23 -12.78 6.73
C GLY A 65 -12.98 -11.98 7.12
N TYR A 66 -11.78 -12.45 6.80
CA TYR A 66 -10.57 -11.63 6.90
C TYR A 66 -10.53 -10.59 5.78
N ALA A 67 -9.84 -9.48 6.00
CA ALA A 67 -9.69 -8.44 4.98
C ALA A 67 -8.85 -8.94 3.80
N GLY A 68 -9.46 -9.08 2.62
CA GLY A 68 -8.79 -9.43 1.36
C GLY A 68 -7.99 -8.27 0.74
N ASN A 69 -7.06 -7.68 1.50
CA ASN A 69 -6.27 -6.54 1.04
C ASN A 69 -5.22 -6.97 0.00
N GLN A 70 -5.08 -6.18 -1.08
CA GLN A 70 -4.13 -6.40 -2.17
C GLN A 70 -2.68 -6.58 -1.71
N ARG A 71 -2.30 -5.99 -0.58
CA ARG A 71 -0.94 -6.15 -0.01
C ARG A 71 -0.56 -7.62 0.24
N TYR A 72 -1.53 -8.49 0.45
CA TYR A 72 -1.28 -9.92 0.67
C TYR A 72 -0.97 -10.67 -0.64
N LEU A 73 -1.23 -10.09 -1.80
CA LEU A 73 -1.01 -10.74 -3.09
C LEU A 73 0.42 -10.55 -3.64
N ILE A 74 1.26 -9.77 -2.96
CA ILE A 74 2.62 -9.44 -3.41
C ILE A 74 3.48 -10.68 -3.67
N VAL A 75 3.29 -11.75 -2.89
CA VAL A 75 4.01 -13.02 -3.05
C VAL A 75 3.62 -13.71 -4.35
N THR A 76 2.32 -13.81 -4.64
CA THR A 76 1.81 -14.38 -5.88
C THR A 76 2.25 -13.55 -7.10
N THR A 77 2.19 -12.21 -7.00
CA THR A 77 2.67 -11.32 -8.04
C THR A 77 4.17 -11.55 -8.32
N ALA A 78 4.99 -11.63 -7.28
CA ALA A 78 6.42 -11.87 -7.41
C ALA A 78 6.72 -13.22 -8.10
N ALA A 79 6.02 -14.29 -7.71
CA ALA A 79 6.16 -15.60 -8.35
C ALA A 79 5.83 -15.54 -9.85
N ILE A 80 4.74 -14.88 -10.22
CA ILE A 80 4.33 -14.70 -11.63
C ILE A 80 5.33 -13.83 -12.39
N CYS A 81 5.89 -12.78 -11.79
CA CYS A 81 6.95 -11.97 -12.40
C CYS A 81 8.20 -12.80 -12.72
N VAL A 82 8.65 -13.64 -11.79
CA VAL A 82 9.81 -14.52 -11.99
C VAL A 82 9.52 -15.54 -13.09
N LEU A 83 8.35 -16.20 -13.06
CA LEU A 83 7.94 -17.13 -14.11
C LEU A 83 7.82 -16.44 -15.47
N GLY A 84 7.28 -15.21 -15.50
CA GLY A 84 7.25 -14.32 -16.66
C GLY A 84 8.61 -14.16 -17.30
N GLY A 85 9.61 -13.74 -16.51
CA GLY A 85 10.99 -13.56 -16.96
C GLY A 85 11.61 -14.85 -17.48
N VAL A 86 11.39 -15.98 -16.80
CA VAL A 86 11.86 -17.30 -17.26
C VAL A 86 11.24 -17.67 -18.61
N GLY A 87 9.95 -17.40 -18.82
CA GLY A 87 9.25 -17.67 -20.06
C GLY A 87 9.83 -16.88 -21.23
N PHE A 88 10.00 -15.57 -21.08
CA PHE A 88 10.65 -14.73 -22.10
C PHE A 88 12.07 -15.18 -22.39
N GLY A 89 12.86 -15.51 -21.37
CA GLY A 89 14.21 -16.04 -21.56
C GLY A 89 14.25 -17.31 -22.43
N ARG A 90 13.24 -18.18 -22.29
CA ARG A 90 13.10 -19.37 -23.13
C ARG A 90 12.69 -19.06 -24.56
N ILE A 91 11.80 -18.09 -24.77
CA ILE A 91 11.42 -17.63 -26.12
C ILE A 91 12.66 -17.12 -26.85
N PHE A 92 13.45 -16.24 -26.22
CA PHE A 92 14.67 -15.70 -26.84
C PHE A 92 15.73 -16.77 -27.09
N LYS A 93 15.91 -17.71 -26.15
CA LYS A 93 16.80 -18.86 -26.36
C LYS A 93 16.34 -19.72 -27.53
N GLY A 94 15.04 -20.03 -27.61
CA GLY A 94 14.45 -20.79 -28.69
C GLY A 94 14.62 -20.11 -30.04
N LEU A 95 14.30 -18.81 -30.11
CA LEU A 95 14.47 -17.99 -31.31
C LEU A 95 15.94 -17.98 -31.78
N ARG A 96 16.88 -17.75 -30.87
CA ARG A 96 18.31 -17.76 -31.18
C ARG A 96 18.76 -19.11 -31.76
N ILE A 97 18.37 -20.21 -31.14
CA ILE A 97 18.73 -21.56 -31.59
C ILE A 97 18.14 -21.84 -32.97
N SER A 98 16.86 -21.54 -33.18
CA SER A 98 16.18 -21.75 -34.46
C SER A 98 16.83 -20.97 -35.60
N VAL A 99 17.12 -19.68 -35.39
CA VAL A 99 17.78 -18.84 -36.40
C VAL A 99 19.22 -19.30 -36.66
N THR A 100 19.95 -19.69 -35.61
CA THR A 100 21.32 -20.20 -35.78
C THR A 100 21.33 -21.50 -36.58
N ARG A 101 20.35 -22.38 -36.39
CA ARG A 101 20.22 -23.63 -37.17
C ARG A 101 19.87 -23.35 -38.63
N LEU A 102 18.98 -22.39 -38.88
CA LEU A 102 18.54 -22.05 -40.23
C LEU A 102 19.61 -21.32 -41.05
N THR A 103 20.39 -20.45 -40.41
CA THR A 103 21.37 -19.59 -41.09
C THR A 103 22.81 -20.10 -40.97
N HIS A 104 23.04 -21.13 -40.14
CA HIS A 104 24.35 -21.63 -39.74
C HIS A 104 25.31 -20.55 -39.18
N ARG A 105 24.79 -19.39 -38.75
CA ARG A 105 25.58 -18.27 -38.23
C ARG A 105 25.13 -17.89 -36.81
N PRO A 106 26.01 -17.97 -35.80
CA PRO A 106 25.64 -17.68 -34.41
C PRO A 106 25.31 -16.19 -34.19
N THR A 107 25.94 -15.30 -34.96
CA THR A 107 25.69 -13.85 -34.92
C THR A 107 24.30 -13.48 -35.41
N ALA A 108 23.78 -14.17 -36.43
CA ALA A 108 22.43 -13.97 -36.95
C ALA A 108 21.36 -14.31 -35.89
N GLY A 109 21.56 -15.37 -35.11
CA GLY A 109 20.65 -15.73 -34.02
C GLY A 109 20.60 -14.70 -32.90
N LEU A 110 21.75 -14.11 -32.54
CA LEU A 110 21.81 -13.05 -31.53
C LEU A 110 21.17 -11.75 -32.03
N ALA A 111 21.46 -11.37 -33.28
CA ALA A 111 20.87 -10.19 -33.91
C ALA A 111 19.34 -10.30 -33.99
N ALA A 112 18.81 -11.46 -34.38
CA ALA A 112 17.37 -11.70 -34.44
C ALA A 112 16.71 -11.61 -33.05
N ALA A 113 17.30 -12.24 -32.02
CA ALA A 113 16.78 -12.15 -30.66
C ALA A 113 16.77 -10.70 -30.14
N SER A 114 17.84 -9.95 -30.40
CA SER A 114 17.97 -8.54 -30.01
C SER A 114 16.97 -7.65 -30.76
N ALA A 115 16.76 -7.88 -32.05
CA ALA A 115 15.79 -7.15 -32.86
C ALA A 115 14.35 -7.40 -32.38
N VAL A 116 13.99 -8.65 -32.08
CA VAL A 116 12.66 -8.99 -31.53
C VAL A 116 12.47 -8.38 -30.15
N PHE A 117 13.50 -8.38 -29.30
CA PHE A 117 13.44 -7.69 -28.00
C PHE A 117 13.21 -6.19 -28.16
N GLY A 118 13.96 -5.53 -29.05
CA GLY A 118 13.79 -4.11 -29.35
C GLY A 118 12.39 -3.78 -29.89
N LEU A 119 11.88 -4.57 -30.83
CA LEU A 119 10.52 -4.44 -31.35
C LEU A 119 9.46 -4.67 -30.26
N GLY A 120 9.68 -5.63 -29.37
CA GLY A 120 8.81 -5.88 -28.22
C GLY A 120 8.76 -4.69 -27.27
N LEU A 121 9.90 -4.06 -26.97
CA LEU A 121 9.95 -2.83 -26.18
C LEU A 121 9.18 -1.69 -26.86
N LEU A 122 9.37 -1.50 -28.17
CA LEU A 122 8.64 -0.49 -28.92
C LEU A 122 7.13 -0.74 -28.90
N ALA A 123 6.69 -2.00 -29.06
CA ALA A 123 5.28 -2.37 -28.98
C ALA A 123 4.68 -2.16 -27.58
N LEU A 124 5.49 -2.29 -26.52
CA LEU A 124 5.08 -2.07 -25.14
C LEU A 124 5.20 -0.61 -24.67
N THR A 125 5.68 0.31 -25.52
CA THR A 125 5.82 1.74 -25.20
C THR A 125 4.58 2.37 -24.55
N PRO A 126 3.33 2.16 -25.02
CA PRO A 126 2.17 2.79 -24.36
C PRO A 126 2.00 2.31 -22.92
N VAL A 127 2.16 1.01 -22.67
CA VAL A 127 2.08 0.43 -21.32
C VAL A 127 3.21 0.95 -20.43
N ILE A 128 4.42 1.04 -20.97
CA ILE A 128 5.59 1.59 -20.25
C ILE A 128 5.31 3.05 -19.88
N LYS A 129 4.83 3.85 -20.81
CA LYS A 129 4.49 5.25 -20.58
C LYS A 129 3.41 5.40 -19.50
N ASP A 130 2.30 4.66 -19.59
CA ASP A 130 1.24 4.70 -18.59
C ASP A 130 1.74 4.33 -17.19
N LYS A 131 2.73 3.41 -17.10
CA LYS A 131 3.36 3.05 -15.82
C LYS A 131 4.33 4.12 -15.33
N VAL A 132 5.10 4.75 -16.22
CA VAL A 132 6.01 5.85 -15.87
C VAL A 132 5.23 7.06 -15.37
N ASP A 133 4.16 7.45 -16.07
CA ASP A 133 3.30 8.57 -15.68
C ASP A 133 2.64 8.30 -14.32
N ASN A 134 2.22 7.05 -14.06
CA ASN A 134 1.75 6.65 -12.74
C ASN A 134 2.85 6.64 -11.66
N THR A 135 4.12 6.49 -12.03
CA THR A 135 5.24 6.47 -11.09
C THR A 135 5.47 7.85 -10.48
N GLU A 136 5.33 8.93 -11.27
CA GLU A 136 5.44 10.29 -10.77
C GLU A 136 4.34 10.60 -9.75
N VAL A 137 3.08 10.32 -10.09
CA VAL A 137 1.94 10.46 -9.16
C VAL A 137 2.13 9.60 -7.91
N THR A 138 2.72 8.41 -8.04
CA THR A 138 3.02 7.53 -6.90
C THR A 138 4.16 8.10 -6.04
N ALA A 139 5.21 8.64 -6.67
CA ALA A 139 6.33 9.27 -5.99
C ALA A 139 5.87 10.48 -5.18
N GLU A 140 5.03 11.35 -5.75
CA GLU A 140 4.46 12.50 -5.03
C GLU A 140 3.63 12.07 -3.82
N LYS A 141 2.86 10.99 -3.92
CA LYS A 141 2.10 10.42 -2.79
C LYS A 141 3.02 9.86 -1.72
N LEU A 142 4.07 9.15 -2.11
CA LEU A 142 5.06 8.61 -1.17
C LEU A 142 5.84 9.72 -0.47
N GLU A 143 6.24 10.76 -1.19
CA GLU A 143 6.86 11.95 -0.61
C GLU A 143 5.90 12.66 0.36
N TYR A 144 4.62 12.76 -0.01
CA TYR A 144 3.60 13.31 0.86
C TYR A 144 3.46 12.49 2.16
N GLU A 145 3.31 11.16 2.06
CA GLU A 145 3.24 10.26 3.21
C GLU A 145 4.51 10.31 4.06
N ALA A 146 5.70 10.33 3.45
CA ALA A 146 6.97 10.50 4.15
C ALA A 146 7.03 11.84 4.89
N SER A 147 6.46 12.91 4.30
CA SER A 147 6.37 14.20 4.97
C SER A 147 5.40 14.17 6.15
N LEU A 148 4.36 13.33 6.16
CA LEU A 148 3.51 13.17 7.34
C LEU A 148 4.33 12.61 8.52
N TRP A 149 5.12 11.57 8.28
CA TRP A 149 6.02 10.99 9.27
C TRP A 149 7.07 12.00 9.74
N GLY A 150 7.75 12.67 8.81
CA GLY A 150 8.83 13.62 9.14
C GLY A 150 8.36 14.86 9.91
N ASN A 151 7.11 15.30 9.73
CA ASN A 151 6.58 16.50 10.39
C ASN A 151 5.83 16.20 11.70
N LEU A 152 5.56 14.93 12.05
CA LEU A 152 4.82 14.61 13.28
C LEU A 152 5.62 14.92 14.56
N PRO A 153 6.93 14.59 14.68
CA PRO A 153 7.72 14.92 15.86
C PRO A 153 7.72 16.42 16.18
N GLU A 154 7.92 17.26 15.16
CA GLU A 154 7.89 18.73 15.31
C GLU A 154 6.51 19.22 15.80
N ALA A 155 5.41 18.64 15.31
CA ALA A 155 4.07 18.98 15.76
C ALA A 155 3.85 18.63 17.24
N ILE A 156 4.37 17.48 17.68
CA ILE A 156 4.33 17.04 19.08
C ILE A 156 5.15 17.99 19.97
N GLU A 157 6.36 18.34 19.55
CA GLU A 157 7.23 19.28 20.28
C GLU A 157 6.58 20.67 20.40
N LYS A 158 6.08 21.22 19.29
CA LYS A 158 5.34 22.50 19.27
C LYS A 158 4.11 22.49 20.17
N ALA A 159 3.45 21.34 20.30
CA ALA A 159 2.30 21.18 21.17
C ALA A 159 2.68 21.05 22.65
N GLY A 160 3.97 21.09 23.01
CA GLY A 160 4.45 21.02 24.39
C GLY A 160 5.10 19.68 24.76
N GLY A 161 5.30 18.79 23.79
CA GLY A 161 5.99 17.52 23.94
C GLY A 161 5.11 16.35 24.37
N ARG A 162 5.62 15.13 24.11
CA ARG A 162 4.95 13.84 24.34
C ARG A 162 4.32 13.72 25.73
N ASP A 163 5.09 13.92 26.79
CA ASP A 163 4.62 13.67 28.16
C ASP A 163 3.49 14.59 28.58
N ARG A 164 3.48 15.84 28.08
CA ARG A 164 2.41 16.79 28.37
C ARG A 164 1.13 16.43 27.62
N LEU A 165 1.27 16.01 26.37
CA LEU A 165 0.16 15.55 25.55
C LEU A 165 -0.51 14.32 26.17
N LEU A 166 0.24 13.32 26.60
CA LEU A 166 -0.33 12.10 27.20
C LEU A 166 -1.08 12.36 28.52
N ARG A 167 -0.78 13.44 29.23
CA ARG A 167 -1.54 13.85 30.42
C ARG A 167 -2.91 14.46 30.11
N CYS A 168 -3.17 14.83 28.86
CA CYS A 168 -4.48 15.32 28.45
C CYS A 168 -5.56 14.23 28.46
N GLY A 169 -5.19 12.94 28.45
CA GLY A 169 -6.12 11.81 28.45
C GLY A 169 -6.07 11.01 27.16
N SER A 170 -7.23 10.63 26.64
CA SER A 170 -7.34 9.73 25.49
C SER A 170 -6.69 10.30 24.23
N VAL A 171 -6.03 9.44 23.44
CA VAL A 171 -5.37 9.81 22.18
C VAL A 171 -6.24 9.43 21.00
N TYR A 172 -6.54 10.39 20.12
CA TYR A 172 -7.35 10.18 18.92
C TYR A 172 -6.56 10.46 17.64
N SER A 173 -6.75 9.64 16.60
CA SER A 173 -6.16 9.83 15.28
C SER A 173 -7.08 9.39 14.15
N GLY A 174 -6.63 9.64 12.92
CA GLY A 174 -7.26 9.09 11.73
C GLY A 174 -6.96 7.59 11.62
N PRO A 175 -7.78 6.84 10.87
CA PRO A 175 -7.70 5.37 10.79
C PRO A 175 -6.38 4.84 10.20
N PHE A 176 -5.68 5.66 9.41
CA PHE A 176 -4.40 5.27 8.80
C PHE A 176 -3.19 5.85 9.53
N GLN A 177 -3.43 6.67 10.56
CA GLN A 177 -2.39 7.39 11.30
C GLN A 177 -2.16 6.82 12.70
N THR A 178 -2.99 5.86 13.14
CA THR A 178 -2.93 5.25 14.49
C THR A 178 -1.54 4.76 14.85
N GLN A 179 -0.89 3.99 13.97
CA GLN A 179 0.42 3.40 14.25
C GLN A 179 1.54 4.46 14.28
N MET A 180 1.44 5.46 13.41
CA MET A 180 2.39 6.57 13.36
C MET A 180 2.32 7.42 14.64
N VAL A 181 1.10 7.79 15.06
CA VAL A 181 0.87 8.53 16.32
C VAL A 181 1.30 7.71 17.53
N ALA A 182 0.94 6.42 17.58
CA ALA A 182 1.31 5.54 18.67
C ALA A 182 2.83 5.40 18.82
N TYR A 183 3.54 5.24 17.69
CA TYR A 183 4.99 5.16 17.65
C TYR A 183 5.66 6.43 18.19
N GLU A 184 5.29 7.60 17.69
CA GLU A 184 5.89 8.88 18.12
C GLU A 184 5.54 9.23 19.58
N LEU A 185 4.36 8.83 20.04
CA LEU A 185 3.98 8.96 21.45
C LEU A 185 4.46 7.81 22.34
N GLY A 186 5.15 6.81 21.78
CA GLY A 186 5.61 5.62 22.50
C GLY A 186 4.52 4.95 23.35
N VAL A 187 3.31 4.82 22.81
CA VAL A 187 2.16 4.11 23.40
C VAL A 187 1.78 2.92 22.52
N HIS A 188 0.98 1.99 23.04
CA HIS A 188 0.51 0.88 22.22
C HIS A 188 -0.53 1.36 21.20
N GLY A 189 -0.52 0.81 19.98
CA GLY A 189 -1.47 1.21 18.94
C GLY A 189 -2.95 1.00 19.29
N VAL A 190 -3.25 0.20 20.32
CA VAL A 190 -4.63 -0.01 20.84
C VAL A 190 -5.09 1.12 21.76
N GLU A 191 -4.16 1.91 22.28
CA GLU A 191 -4.43 3.09 23.12
C GLU A 191 -4.76 4.32 22.29
N VAL A 192 -4.48 4.27 20.97
CA VAL A 192 -4.83 5.33 20.02
C VAL A 192 -6.15 4.99 19.36
N ALA A 193 -7.17 5.73 19.73
CA ALA A 193 -8.52 5.55 19.24
C ALA A 193 -8.69 6.13 17.82
N ALA A 194 -9.24 5.34 16.92
CA ALA A 194 -9.65 5.75 15.58
C ALA A 194 -11.07 5.25 15.29
N LEU A 195 -11.81 5.96 14.42
CA LEU A 195 -13.19 5.62 14.03
C LEU A 195 -14.17 5.55 15.21
N VAL A 196 -13.91 6.30 16.28
CA VAL A 196 -14.80 6.49 17.42
C VAL A 196 -14.97 7.99 17.71
N PRO A 197 -16.05 8.42 18.36
CA PRO A 197 -16.23 9.82 18.77
C PRO A 197 -15.06 10.29 19.65
N THR A 198 -14.59 11.53 19.41
CA THR A 198 -13.56 12.16 20.24
C THR A 198 -14.22 12.68 21.52
N VAL A 199 -13.92 12.04 22.65
CA VAL A 199 -14.51 12.37 23.96
C VAL A 199 -13.46 13.00 24.86
N PRO A 200 -13.72 14.19 25.42
CA PRO A 200 -12.84 14.82 26.42
C PRO A 200 -12.85 14.09 27.76
N PRO A 201 -11.74 14.15 28.54
CA PRO A 201 -10.49 14.86 28.22
C PRO A 201 -9.61 14.05 27.26
N GLY A 202 -8.89 14.73 26.38
CA GLY A 202 -7.98 14.03 25.45
C GLY A 202 -7.26 14.94 24.47
N LEU A 203 -6.58 14.30 23.52
CA LEU A 203 -5.96 14.96 22.38
C LEU A 203 -6.31 14.28 21.06
N ALA A 204 -6.37 15.07 19.99
CA ALA A 204 -6.66 14.58 18.65
C ALA A 204 -5.60 15.09 17.66
N PHE A 205 -5.10 14.18 16.82
CA PHE A 205 -4.24 14.52 15.70
C PHE A 205 -5.06 14.57 14.42
N GLN A 206 -5.08 15.73 13.77
CA GLN A 206 -5.71 15.94 12.46
C GLN A 206 -4.64 16.12 11.40
N THR A 207 -4.85 15.49 10.25
CA THR A 207 -4.01 15.65 9.05
C THR A 207 -4.82 15.34 7.81
N HIS A 208 -4.29 15.62 6.63
CA HIS A 208 -4.86 15.15 5.37
C HIS A 208 -4.14 13.86 4.97
N THR A 209 -4.87 12.79 4.67
CA THR A 209 -4.25 11.52 4.22
C THR A 209 -3.61 11.66 2.83
N VAL A 210 -4.09 12.61 2.03
CA VAL A 210 -3.54 13.00 0.71
C VAL A 210 -3.53 14.52 0.62
N ARG A 211 -2.66 15.11 -0.21
CA ARG A 211 -2.36 16.55 -0.28
C ARG A 211 -3.58 17.48 -0.30
N ASP A 212 -4.66 17.09 -0.97
CA ASP A 212 -5.89 17.87 -1.12
C ASP A 212 -7.14 17.15 -0.56
N GLY A 213 -6.93 16.14 0.28
CA GLY A 213 -8.03 15.39 0.89
C GLY A 213 -8.75 16.18 1.98
N PRO A 214 -9.82 15.64 2.58
CA PRO A 214 -10.33 16.19 3.82
C PRO A 214 -9.36 15.92 4.98
N LEU A 215 -9.43 16.76 6.03
CA LEU A 215 -8.82 16.41 7.31
C LEU A 215 -9.47 15.14 7.85
N VAL A 216 -8.64 14.17 8.24
CA VAL A 216 -9.05 12.96 8.94
C VAL A 216 -8.92 13.16 10.45
N THR A 217 -9.68 12.34 11.19
CA THR A 217 -10.06 12.53 12.61
C THR A 217 -11.22 13.52 12.73
N ASP A 218 -12.44 12.97 12.71
CA ASP A 218 -13.65 13.73 12.99
C ASP A 218 -13.66 14.11 14.47
N VAL A 219 -13.38 15.38 14.75
CA VAL A 219 -13.51 15.93 16.10
C VAL A 219 -15.00 16.22 16.32
N THR A 220 -15.62 15.40 17.16
CA THR A 220 -17.06 15.39 17.42
C THR A 220 -17.47 16.24 18.62
N ASP A 221 -16.51 16.71 19.43
CA ASP A 221 -16.76 17.51 20.63
C ASP A 221 -16.14 18.90 20.48
N ASP A 222 -16.92 19.94 20.79
CA ASP A 222 -16.54 21.34 20.61
C ASP A 222 -15.58 21.85 21.69
N ARG A 223 -15.13 21.02 22.64
CA ARG A 223 -14.12 21.39 23.65
C ARG A 223 -12.70 21.26 23.14
N PHE A 224 -12.47 20.51 22.07
CA PHE A 224 -11.14 20.39 21.47
C PHE A 224 -10.70 21.70 20.81
N ARG A 225 -9.48 22.15 21.11
CA ARG A 225 -8.88 23.37 20.57
C ARG A 225 -7.51 23.08 19.98
N PRO A 226 -7.13 23.73 18.86
CA PRO A 226 -5.79 23.57 18.30
C PRO A 226 -4.75 24.19 19.25
N VAL A 227 -3.74 23.41 19.63
CA VAL A 227 -2.59 23.86 20.45
C VAL A 227 -1.32 24.00 19.63
N ALA A 228 -1.20 23.24 18.54
CA ALA A 228 -0.13 23.36 17.57
C ALA A 228 -0.64 23.06 16.18
N THR A 229 -0.06 23.72 15.19
CA THR A 229 -0.25 23.41 13.78
C THR A 229 1.09 23.55 13.08
N ASN A 230 1.41 22.62 12.20
CA ASN A 230 2.47 22.77 11.22
C ASN A 230 1.93 22.50 9.81
N SER A 231 2.84 22.34 8.85
CA SER A 231 2.50 22.15 7.43
C SER A 231 1.64 20.92 7.16
N ARG A 232 1.65 19.92 8.05
CA ARG A 232 0.98 18.62 7.86
C ARG A 232 0.00 18.23 8.96
N TRP A 233 0.22 18.73 10.17
CA TRP A 233 -0.50 18.30 11.36
C TRP A 233 -1.16 19.45 12.09
N ARG A 234 -2.32 19.16 12.63
CA ARG A 234 -2.97 19.95 13.66
C ARG A 234 -3.14 19.09 14.90
N VAL A 235 -2.59 19.55 16.01
CA VAL A 235 -2.74 18.90 17.32
C VAL A 235 -3.79 19.67 18.10
N LEU A 236 -4.82 18.96 18.53
CA LEU A 236 -5.91 19.50 19.32
C LEU A 236 -5.90 18.88 20.71
N THR A 237 -6.27 19.65 21.72
CA THR A 237 -6.46 19.16 23.09
C THR A 237 -7.79 19.62 23.64
N ALA A 238 -8.36 18.79 24.52
CA ALA A 238 -9.45 19.13 25.41
C ALA A 238 -9.03 18.76 26.83
N PRO A 239 -8.36 19.68 27.57
CA PRO A 239 -7.94 19.44 28.94
C PRO A 239 -9.14 19.13 29.85
N ARG A 240 -8.86 18.52 31.00
CA ARG A 240 -9.85 18.44 32.08
C ARG A 240 -10.12 19.85 32.62
N SER A 241 -11.31 20.07 33.19
CA SER A 241 -11.68 21.37 33.77
C SER A 241 -10.83 21.78 34.97
N ASP A 242 -10.25 20.80 35.68
CA ASP A 242 -9.34 20.98 36.81
C ASP A 242 -7.85 21.07 36.40
N ALA A 243 -7.53 20.79 35.13
CA ALA A 243 -6.15 20.77 34.67
C ALA A 243 -5.56 22.18 34.63
N THR A 244 -4.41 22.38 35.26
CA THR A 244 -3.64 23.61 35.09
C THR A 244 -2.91 23.57 33.74
N GLY A 245 -2.69 24.72 33.09
CA GLY A 245 -2.03 24.78 31.76
C GLY A 245 -0.60 24.21 31.69
N ARG A 246 -0.03 23.79 32.84
CA ARG A 246 1.24 23.06 32.94
C ARG A 246 1.09 21.54 32.79
N GLU A 247 -0.10 21.00 33.03
CA GLU A 247 -0.38 19.56 33.02
C GLU A 247 -0.74 19.06 31.63
N CYS A 248 -1.68 19.74 30.97
CA CYS A 248 -2.11 19.48 29.59
C CYS A 248 -2.01 20.80 28.81
N PRO A 249 -1.37 20.81 27.62
CA PRO A 249 -1.33 21.99 26.76
C PRO A 249 -2.76 22.45 26.43
N ALA A 250 -3.04 23.72 26.67
CA ALA A 250 -4.33 24.34 26.39
C ALA A 250 -4.15 25.47 25.39
N ALA A 251 -5.10 25.60 24.46
CA ALA A 251 -5.10 26.73 23.55
C ALA A 251 -5.45 28.01 24.31
N GLY A 252 -4.97 29.16 23.82
CA GLY A 252 -5.36 30.45 24.40
C GLY A 252 -6.87 30.67 24.35
N PRO A 253 -7.43 31.55 25.21
CA PRO A 253 -8.87 31.79 25.29
C PRO A 253 -9.49 32.26 23.95
N ASP A 254 -8.69 32.89 23.09
CA ASP A 254 -9.11 33.38 21.77
C ASP A 254 -8.91 32.36 20.64
N ALA A 255 -8.44 31.15 20.95
CA ALA A 255 -8.19 30.13 19.94
C ALA A 255 -9.52 29.66 19.30
N PRO A 256 -9.58 29.57 17.97
CA PRO A 256 -10.80 29.20 17.28
C PRO A 256 -11.27 27.81 17.71
N ARG A 257 -12.57 27.69 17.99
CA ARG A 257 -13.21 26.40 18.24
C ARG A 257 -13.22 25.61 16.94
N VAL A 258 -12.88 24.33 17.00
CA VAL A 258 -13.10 23.45 15.86
C VAL A 258 -14.59 23.13 15.80
N ALA A 259 -15.23 23.49 14.69
CA ALA A 259 -16.63 23.16 14.47
C ALA A 259 -16.79 21.63 14.54
N PRO A 260 -17.64 21.11 15.44
CA PRO A 260 -17.90 19.68 15.52
C PRO A 260 -18.35 19.18 14.15
N ARG A 261 -17.68 18.16 13.63
CA ARG A 261 -18.18 17.46 12.45
C ARG A 261 -19.03 16.29 12.92
N ALA A 262 -20.21 16.16 12.32
CA ALA A 262 -20.94 14.90 12.40
C ALA A 262 -19.98 13.80 11.95
N MET A 263 -19.89 12.73 12.74
CA MET A 263 -19.05 11.59 12.40
C MET A 263 -19.42 11.15 10.99
N THR A 264 -18.45 11.14 10.08
CA THR A 264 -18.68 10.62 8.74
C THR A 264 -19.21 9.20 8.93
N PRO A 265 -20.39 8.84 8.39
CA PRO A 265 -20.95 7.51 8.61
C PRO A 265 -19.87 6.50 8.30
N LYS A 266 -19.72 5.48 9.18
CA LYS A 266 -18.77 4.38 8.99
C LYS A 266 -18.74 4.08 7.51
N LEU A 267 -17.56 4.05 6.89
CA LEU A 267 -17.39 3.40 5.60
C LEU A 267 -17.90 1.98 5.81
N VAL A 268 -19.20 1.79 5.58
CA VAL A 268 -19.84 0.49 5.50
C VAL A 268 -19.13 -0.06 4.30
N SER A 269 -18.15 -0.94 4.56
CA SER A 269 -17.61 -1.85 3.58
C SER A 269 -18.84 -2.42 2.88
N SER A 270 -19.14 -1.91 1.69
CA SER A 270 -20.14 -2.49 0.82
C SER A 270 -19.67 -3.93 0.62
N ARG A 271 -20.37 -4.85 1.26
CA ARG A 271 -20.16 -6.29 1.13
C ARG A 271 -20.35 -6.71 -0.33
#